data_AF-A0A3D3EU75-F1
#
_entry.id   AF-A0A3D3EU75-F1
#
_cell.length_a   1.000
_cell.length_b   1.000
_cell.length_c   1.000
_cell.angle_alpha   90.00
_cell.angle_beta   90.00
_cell.angle_gamma   90.00
#
_symmetry.space_group_name_H-M   'P 1'
#
loop_
_entity.id
_entity.type
_entity.pdbx_description
1 polymer ?
#
loop_
_entity_poly.entity_id
_entity_poly.type
_entity_poly.pdbx_seq_one_letter_code
_entity_poly.pdbx_strand_id
1 'polypeptide(L)'
;VGGCLNVENPFVAMSRIKKMSKEGEGSEIHVEELERLHEAGEFSVSPLSARPIMELDKDIKKAIQKMKKINEFLTMLPGLNCSACGSPTCYALAEDIVLGKASLDDCVVLKRGKSTEEEDE
;
A
#
# COMPACT_ATOMS: atom_id res chain seq x y z
N VAL A 1 0.02 -19.63 10.58
CA VAL A 1 -1.20 -20.40 10.91
C VAL A 1 -2.30 -19.40 11.27
N GLY A 2 -3.51 -19.50 10.71
CA GLY A 2 -4.60 -18.53 10.98
C GLY A 2 -4.62 -17.23 10.14
N GLY A 3 -4.13 -17.23 8.90
CA GLY A 3 -4.31 -16.10 7.98
C GLY A 3 -5.69 -16.12 7.31
N CYS A 4 -6.09 -15.02 6.65
CA CYS A 4 -7.37 -14.90 5.95
C CYS A 4 -7.58 -15.91 4.82
N LEU A 5 -6.49 -16.51 4.33
CA LEU A 5 -6.50 -17.54 3.28
C LEU A 5 -6.29 -18.97 3.82
N ASN A 6 -6.25 -19.16 5.14
CA ASN A 6 -6.12 -20.49 5.73
C ASN A 6 -7.49 -21.11 6.03
N VAL A 7 -7.55 -22.44 5.91
CA VAL A 7 -8.76 -23.24 6.18
C VAL A 7 -9.21 -23.13 7.64
N GLU A 8 -8.26 -23.06 8.59
CA GLU A 8 -8.58 -22.95 10.01
C GLU A 8 -8.76 -21.49 10.43
N ASN A 9 -9.85 -21.24 11.17
CA ASN A 9 -10.20 -19.94 11.70
C ASN A 9 -9.06 -19.33 12.54
N PRO A 10 -8.73 -18.03 12.36
CA PRO A 10 -7.63 -17.37 13.07
C PRO A 10 -7.72 -17.44 14.60
N PHE A 11 -8.91 -17.30 15.18
CA PHE A 11 -9.13 -17.35 16.62
C PHE A 11 -8.91 -18.75 17.18
N VAL A 12 -9.38 -19.77 16.45
CA VAL A 12 -9.18 -21.18 16.82
C VAL A 12 -7.69 -21.54 16.74
N ALA A 13 -7.02 -21.18 15.64
CA ALA A 13 -5.58 -21.40 15.47
C ALA A 13 -4.77 -20.71 16.59
N MET A 14 -5.10 -19.45 16.92
CA MET A 14 -4.44 -18.73 18.01
C MET A 14 -4.65 -19.42 19.36
N SER A 15 -5.89 -19.85 19.67
CA SER A 15 -6.19 -20.55 20.92
C SER A 15 -5.38 -21.84 21.07
N ARG A 16 -5.25 -22.62 19.98
CA ARG A 16 -4.44 -23.84 19.95
C ARG A 16 -2.95 -23.55 20.15
N ILE A 17 -2.41 -22.55 19.47
CA ILE A 17 -0.99 -22.14 19.63
C ILE A 17 -0.71 -21.71 21.08
N LYS A 18 -1.59 -20.91 21.68
CA LYS A 18 -1.45 -20.50 23.09
C LYS A 18 -1.50 -21.70 24.04
N LYS A 19 -2.39 -22.65 23.78
CA LYS A 19 -2.47 -23.90 24.55
C LYS A 19 -1.17 -24.69 24.45
N MET A 20 -0.66 -24.92 23.24
CA MET A 20 0.61 -25.61 22.99
C MET A 20 1.80 -24.88 23.64
N SER A 21 1.84 -23.55 23.59
CA SER A 21 2.89 -22.76 24.26
C SER A 21 2.82 -22.83 25.78
N LYS A 22 1.64 -23.05 26.36
CA LYS A 22 1.44 -23.15 27.81
C LYS A 22 1.71 -24.56 28.33
N GLU A 23 1.36 -25.57 27.55
CA GLU A 23 1.53 -26.99 27.87
C GLU A 23 2.92 -27.51 27.47
N GLY A 24 3.62 -26.81 26.58
CA GLY A 24 4.98 -27.14 26.20
C GLY A 24 5.95 -26.95 27.36
N GLU A 25 6.82 -27.92 27.56
CA GLU A 25 7.95 -27.78 28.47
C GLU A 25 8.98 -26.83 27.84
N GLY A 26 9.45 -25.87 28.64
CA GLY A 26 10.53 -24.98 28.21
C GLY A 26 11.82 -25.77 28.07
N SER A 27 12.41 -25.78 26.88
CA SER A 27 13.79 -26.21 26.70
C SER A 27 14.73 -25.08 27.10
N GLU A 28 15.88 -25.42 27.70
CA GLU A 28 16.94 -24.45 27.95
C GLU A 28 17.44 -23.90 26.60
N ILE A 29 17.44 -22.57 26.45
CA ILE A 29 17.84 -21.89 25.22
C ILE A 29 19.26 -21.38 25.41
N HIS A 30 20.19 -21.94 24.65
CA HIS A 30 21.57 -21.45 24.54
C HIS A 30 21.60 -20.23 23.62
N VAL A 31 21.84 -19.05 24.19
CA VAL A 31 21.84 -17.77 23.48
C VAL A 31 23.25 -17.28 23.13
N GLU A 32 24.30 -17.99 23.56
CA GLU A 32 25.69 -17.53 23.47
C GLU A 32 26.12 -17.27 22.02
N GLU A 33 25.71 -18.14 21.09
CA GLU A 33 25.97 -17.95 19.65
C GLU A 33 25.21 -16.73 19.11
N LEU A 34 23.97 -16.53 19.59
CA LEU A 34 23.10 -15.45 19.15
C LEU A 34 23.62 -14.09 19.65
N GLU A 35 24.13 -14.04 20.87
CA GLU A 35 24.84 -12.89 21.45
C GLU A 35 26.11 -12.59 20.67
N ARG A 36 26.94 -13.60 20.35
CA ARG A 36 28.14 -13.42 19.54
C ARG A 36 27.84 -12.84 18.16
N LEU A 37 26.80 -13.34 17.49
CA LEU A 37 26.36 -12.85 16.17
C LEU A 37 25.81 -11.41 16.27
N HIS A 38 25.10 -11.09 17.35
CA HIS A 38 24.62 -9.74 17.61
C HIS A 38 25.77 -8.75 17.84
N GLU A 39 26.75 -9.10 18.67
CA GLU A 39 27.96 -8.30 18.90
C GLU A 39 28.82 -8.14 17.65
N ALA A 40 28.90 -9.19 16.82
CA ALA A 40 29.54 -9.14 15.50
C ALA A 40 28.77 -8.28 14.48
N GLY A 41 27.55 -7.86 14.82
CA GLY A 41 26.73 -6.98 14.00
C GLY A 41 26.01 -7.68 12.84
N GLU A 42 25.91 -9.01 12.85
CA GLU A 42 25.26 -9.81 11.79
C GLU A 42 23.77 -9.45 11.60
N PHE A 43 23.13 -8.94 12.65
CA PHE A 43 21.74 -8.47 12.63
C PHE A 43 21.61 -6.94 12.51
N SER A 44 22.73 -6.22 12.35
CA SER A 44 22.70 -4.77 12.22
C SER A 44 22.05 -4.36 10.90
N VAL A 45 21.02 -3.54 10.98
CA VAL A 45 20.43 -2.89 9.81
C VAL A 45 20.99 -1.50 9.64
N SER A 46 21.08 -1.04 8.39
CA SER A 46 21.40 0.35 8.12
C SER A 46 20.42 1.28 8.84
N PRO A 47 20.85 2.47 9.28
CA PRO A 47 19.96 3.44 9.92
C PRO A 47 18.71 3.66 9.08
N LEU A 48 17.55 3.43 9.70
CA LEU A 48 16.26 3.60 9.06
C LEU A 48 16.02 5.07 8.79
N SER A 49 16.11 5.47 7.52
CA SER A 49 15.63 6.79 7.08
C SER A 49 14.11 6.76 6.97
N ALA A 50 13.45 7.85 7.39
CA ALA A 50 12.02 8.02 7.14
C ALA A 50 11.72 7.88 5.65
N ARG A 51 10.77 7.01 5.30
CA ARG A 51 10.23 6.91 3.94
C ARG A 51 9.02 7.83 3.86
N PRO A 52 9.08 8.92 3.08
CA PRO A 52 7.92 9.77 2.92
C PRO A 52 6.87 9.03 2.07
N ILE A 53 5.70 8.75 2.66
CA ILE A 53 4.63 7.97 2.02
C ILE A 53 3.69 8.85 1.20
N MET A 54 3.69 10.18 1.43
CA MET A 54 2.78 11.14 0.78
C MET A 54 3.49 12.41 0.27
N GLU A 55 4.75 12.28 -0.15
CA GLU A 55 5.52 13.41 -0.68
C GLU A 55 5.38 13.49 -2.21
N LEU A 56 4.73 14.55 -2.69
CA LEU A 56 4.56 14.80 -4.12
C LEU A 56 5.87 15.22 -4.81
N ASP A 57 6.72 15.96 -4.11
CA ASP A 57 8.03 16.41 -4.58
C ASP A 57 8.92 16.86 -3.41
N LYS A 58 10.24 16.77 -3.58
CA LYS A 58 11.23 17.26 -2.61
C LYS A 58 11.25 18.79 -2.54
N ASP A 59 10.95 19.47 -3.64
CA ASP A 59 10.82 20.92 -3.70
C ASP A 59 9.37 21.33 -3.41
N ILE A 60 9.17 22.06 -2.31
CA ILE A 60 7.85 22.55 -1.88
C ILE A 60 7.14 23.33 -3.00
N LYS A 61 7.84 24.13 -3.79
CA LYS A 61 7.21 24.90 -4.88
C LYS A 61 6.67 23.95 -5.96
N LYS A 62 7.42 22.90 -6.30
CA LYS A 62 6.98 21.87 -7.24
C LYS A 62 5.85 21.03 -6.67
N ALA A 63 5.90 20.69 -5.38
CA ALA A 63 4.83 19.96 -4.70
C ALA A 63 3.51 20.75 -4.75
N ILE A 64 3.53 22.06 -4.50
CA ILE A 64 2.35 22.92 -4.62
C ILE A 64 1.83 22.97 -6.06
N GLN A 65 2.72 23.03 -7.06
CA GLN A 65 2.32 22.98 -8.48
C GLN A 65 1.67 21.64 -8.83
N LYS A 66 2.24 20.52 -8.37
CA LYS A 66 1.65 19.18 -8.53
C LYS A 66 0.28 19.10 -7.87
N MET A 67 0.14 19.59 -6.65
CA MET A 67 -1.14 19.63 -5.94
C MET A 67 -2.22 20.40 -6.73
N LYS A 68 -1.88 21.53 -7.37
CA LYS A 68 -2.81 22.24 -8.24
C LYS A 68 -3.26 21.39 -9.43
N LYS A 69 -2.32 20.72 -10.10
CA LYS A 69 -2.63 19.80 -11.21
C LYS A 69 -3.50 18.62 -10.77
N ILE A 70 -3.30 18.08 -9.57
CA ILE A 70 -4.15 17.00 -9.04
C ILE A 70 -5.59 17.47 -8.95
N ASN A 71 -5.82 18.68 -8.43
CA ASN A 71 -7.17 19.26 -8.36
C ASN A 71 -7.77 19.49 -9.76
N GLU A 72 -6.97 19.92 -10.75
CA GLU A 72 -7.41 20.04 -12.15
C GLU A 72 -7.84 18.69 -12.74
N PHE A 73 -7.07 17.61 -12.52
CA PHE A 73 -7.48 16.27 -12.95
C PHE A 73 -8.71 15.76 -12.22
N LEU A 74 -8.85 16.10 -10.95
CA LEU A 74 -9.99 15.67 -10.15
C LEU A 74 -11.32 16.25 -10.67
N THR A 75 -11.34 17.46 -11.24
CA THR A 75 -12.56 18.03 -11.85
C THR A 75 -12.97 17.32 -13.15
N MET A 76 -12.02 16.66 -13.82
CA MET A 76 -12.28 15.86 -15.02
C MET A 76 -12.71 14.43 -14.69
N LEU A 77 -12.45 13.95 -13.47
CA LEU A 77 -12.81 12.62 -13.01
C LEU A 77 -14.24 12.58 -12.45
N PRO A 78 -14.92 11.42 -12.51
CA PRO A 78 -16.33 11.30 -12.14
C PRO A 78 -16.60 11.38 -10.62
N GLY A 79 -15.57 11.39 -9.77
CA GLY A 79 -15.71 11.52 -8.31
C GLY A 79 -16.36 10.32 -7.58
N LEU A 80 -16.62 9.21 -8.28
CA LEU A 80 -17.34 8.05 -7.75
C LEU A 80 -16.54 7.16 -6.79
N ASN A 81 -15.21 7.24 -6.79
CA ASN A 81 -14.31 6.39 -6.00
C ASN A 81 -14.57 4.87 -6.17
N CYS A 82 -14.92 4.43 -7.38
CA CYS A 82 -15.31 3.03 -7.66
C CYS A 82 -14.15 2.02 -7.69
N SER A 83 -12.89 2.48 -7.64
CA SER A 83 -11.68 1.64 -7.70
C SER A 83 -11.49 0.78 -8.97
N ALA A 84 -12.28 0.99 -10.03
CA ALA A 84 -12.24 0.16 -11.25
C ALA A 84 -10.94 0.32 -12.09
N CYS A 85 -10.21 1.43 -11.90
CA CYS A 85 -8.93 1.72 -12.56
C CYS A 85 -7.71 1.19 -11.78
N GLY A 86 -7.91 0.56 -10.62
CA GLY A 86 -6.82 0.09 -9.75
C GLY A 86 -6.36 1.10 -8.69
N SER A 87 -6.76 2.36 -8.77
CA SER A 87 -6.53 3.36 -7.70
C SER A 87 -7.72 3.39 -6.71
N PRO A 88 -7.50 3.54 -5.39
CA PRO A 88 -8.55 3.43 -4.37
C PRO A 88 -9.57 4.58 -4.37
N THR A 89 -9.20 5.74 -4.91
CA THR A 89 -10.07 6.93 -5.03
C THR A 89 -9.79 7.65 -6.35
N CYS A 90 -10.72 8.50 -6.79
CA CYS A 90 -10.49 9.38 -7.93
C CYS A 90 -9.34 10.36 -7.67
N TYR A 91 -9.16 10.80 -6.42
CA TYR A 91 -8.00 11.60 -6.02
C TYR A 91 -6.70 10.84 -6.21
N ALA A 92 -6.64 9.56 -5.80
CA ALA A 92 -5.45 8.73 -5.99
C ALA A 92 -5.13 8.54 -7.48
N LEU A 93 -6.13 8.32 -8.33
CA LEU A 93 -5.93 8.27 -9.78
C LEU A 93 -5.39 9.61 -10.32
N ALA A 94 -5.95 10.75 -9.88
CA ALA A 94 -5.44 12.08 -10.27
C ALA A 94 -3.98 12.30 -9.84
N GLU A 95 -3.60 11.82 -8.66
CA GLU A 95 -2.21 11.82 -8.19
C GLU A 95 -1.32 10.94 -9.07
N ASP A 96 -1.75 9.72 -9.38
CA ASP A 96 -1.03 8.80 -10.25
C ASP A 96 -0.80 9.39 -11.65
N ILE A 97 -1.78 10.12 -12.19
CA ILE A 97 -1.65 10.85 -13.47
C ILE A 97 -0.59 11.96 -13.37
N VAL A 98 -0.62 12.77 -12.31
CA VAL A 98 0.37 13.86 -12.11
C VAL A 98 1.78 13.31 -11.88
N LEU A 99 1.89 12.11 -11.29
CA LEU A 99 3.16 11.40 -11.11
C LEU A 99 3.60 10.59 -12.34
N GLY A 100 2.80 10.56 -13.42
CA GLY A 100 3.12 9.85 -14.67
C GLY A 100 3.00 8.33 -14.59
N LYS A 101 2.24 7.81 -13.62
CA LYS A 101 1.97 6.38 -13.43
C LYS A 101 0.69 5.92 -14.13
N ALA A 102 -0.20 6.86 -14.46
CA ALA A 102 -1.50 6.61 -15.07
C ALA A 102 -1.88 7.74 -16.04
N SER A 103 -2.99 7.57 -16.74
CA SER A 103 -3.59 8.50 -17.69
C SER A 103 -5.10 8.66 -17.41
N LEU A 104 -5.73 9.69 -18.00
CA LEU A 104 -7.18 9.87 -17.87
C LEU A 104 -7.98 8.71 -18.48
N ASP A 105 -7.45 8.05 -19.51
CA ASP A 105 -8.13 6.97 -20.22
C ASP A 105 -8.14 5.64 -19.45
N ASP A 106 -7.35 5.54 -18.37
CA ASP A 106 -7.40 4.42 -17.42
C ASP A 106 -8.72 4.42 -16.61
N CYS A 107 -9.42 5.56 -16.57
CA CYS A 107 -10.74 5.63 -15.96
C CYS A 107 -11.79 4.93 -16.84
N VAL A 108 -12.12 3.69 -16.49
CA VAL A 108 -13.12 2.85 -17.19
C VAL A 108 -14.49 3.56 -17.32
N VAL A 109 -14.88 4.34 -16.31
CA VAL A 109 -16.16 5.07 -16.30
C VAL A 109 -16.17 6.17 -17.35
N LEU A 110 -15.11 6.99 -17.42
CA LEU A 110 -15.00 8.05 -18.44
C LEU A 110 -14.91 7.45 -19.85
N LYS A 111 -14.10 6.40 -20.01
CA LYS A 111 -13.91 5.75 -21.30
C LYS A 111 -15.22 5.23 -21.90
N ARG A 112 -16.13 4.71 -21.05
CA ARG A 112 -17.43 4.20 -21.49
C ARG A 112 -18.47 5.29 -21.76
N GLY A 113 -18.29 6.49 -21.21
CA GLY A 113 -19.13 7.65 -21.54
C GLY A 113 -18.75 8.29 -22.88
N LYS A 114 -17.47 8.28 -23.26
CA LYS A 114 -16.99 8.85 -24.53
C LYS A 114 -17.44 8.06 -25.77
N SER A 115 -17.49 6.72 -25.67
CA SER A 115 -17.87 5.86 -26.81
C SER A 115 -19.29 6.09 -27.34
N THR A 116 -20.16 6.75 -26.57
CA THR A 116 -21.52 7.09 -27.02
C THR A 116 -21.64 8.47 -27.66
N GLU A 117 -20.62 9.33 -27.55
CA GLU A 117 -20.66 10.69 -28.14
C GLU A 117 -19.95 10.76 -29.50
N GLU A 118 -19.02 9.83 -29.79
CA GLU A 118 -18.29 9.78 -31.07
C GLU A 118 -19.05 9.02 -32.19
N GLU A 119 -20.19 8.39 -31.90
CA GLU A 119 -21.01 7.67 -32.90
C GLU A 119 -22.14 8.54 -33.50
N ASP A 120 -22.30 9.78 -33.03
CA ASP A 120 -23.39 10.70 -33.41
C ASP A 120 -22.93 11.94 -34.23
N GLU A 121 -21.68 11.98 -34.71
CA GLU A 121 -21.16 12.98 -35.69
C GLU A 121 -20.77 12.34 -37.03
#